data_AF-A0AA86P2Z2-F1
#
_entry.id   AF-A0AA86P2Z2-F1
#
_cell.length_a   1.000
_cell.length_b   1.000
_cell.length_c   1.000
_cell.angle_alpha   90.00
_cell.angle_beta   90.00
_cell.angle_gamma   90.00
#
_symmetry.space_group_name_H-M   'P 1'
#
loop_
_entity.id
_entity.type
_entity.pdbx_description
1 polymer ?
#
loop_
_entity_poly.entity_id
_entity_poly.type
_entity_poly.pdbx_seq_one_letter_code
_entity_poly.pdbx_strand_id
1 'polypeptide(L)'
;MDSATDILCGFVLYLALKLAQRGIKKGMYQRILHENQTLVQYIYAQRYETIGVLIFSAIMATLAIVLFGESINYIIHISQGDQINIQFGIFPISIIGFTIVLKLFLWCGCSLALKKGFNLSLQAYRDDHRIDTFTNIIGLCGAALTYYLKGKYIYCDPIASTILSIYIFLHWLLICICQTKNLVGHKSCQRTLDEYICRLLHQFACSIFITEVQNLVSYYVIEIHIKVPCKITLVGAHSICQSIQNGFEELDGVERCYVHIETEECTNIF
;
A
#
# COMPACT_ATOMS: atom_id res chain seq x y z
N MET A 1 13.23 18.18 11.36
CA MET A 1 12.86 16.86 11.90
C MET A 1 12.05 16.09 10.88
N ASP A 2 10.93 16.64 10.41
CA ASP A 2 10.05 16.07 9.37
C ASP A 2 10.80 15.55 8.12
N SER A 3 11.62 16.39 7.46
CA SER A 3 12.36 15.94 6.27
C SER A 3 13.38 14.83 6.55
N ALA A 4 13.89 14.71 7.78
CA ALA A 4 14.81 13.62 8.14
C ALA A 4 14.06 12.31 8.33
N THR A 5 12.85 12.34 8.88
CA THR A 5 11.97 11.18 8.97
C THR A 5 11.53 10.71 7.59
N ASP A 6 11.23 11.62 6.65
CA ASP A 6 10.86 11.25 5.28
C ASP A 6 12.00 10.53 4.53
N ILE A 7 13.24 10.96 4.75
CA ILE A 7 14.43 10.32 4.16
C ILE A 7 14.63 8.92 4.76
N LEU A 8 14.50 8.78 6.08
CA LEU A 8 14.60 7.49 6.76
C LEU A 8 13.51 6.53 6.28
N CYS A 9 12.27 7.01 6.22
CA CYS A 9 11.11 6.28 5.72
C CYS A 9 11.28 5.88 4.25
N GLY A 10 11.75 6.79 3.40
CA GLY A 10 12.08 6.50 2.01
C GLY A 10 13.17 5.43 1.89
N PHE A 11 14.17 5.45 2.77
CA PHE A 11 15.21 4.41 2.82
C PHE A 11 14.65 3.05 3.24
N VAL A 12 13.74 3.00 4.23
CA VAL A 12 13.04 1.77 4.63
C VAL A 12 12.25 1.18 3.46
N LEU A 13 11.46 2.01 2.76
CA LEU A 13 10.69 1.61 1.60
C LEU A 13 11.59 1.14 0.44
N TYR A 14 12.72 1.82 0.22
CA TYR A 14 13.71 1.41 -0.79
C TYR A 14 14.34 0.05 -0.45
N LEU A 15 14.72 -0.19 0.80
CA LEU A 15 15.25 -1.48 1.24
C LEU A 15 14.21 -2.60 1.06
N ALA A 16 12.97 -2.34 1.47
CA ALA A 16 11.86 -3.27 1.30
C ALA A 16 11.65 -3.65 -0.17
N LEU A 17 11.66 -2.66 -1.07
CA LEU A 17 11.56 -2.87 -2.51
C LEU A 17 12.75 -3.67 -3.05
N LYS A 18 13.98 -3.35 -2.62
CA LYS A 18 15.18 -4.05 -3.06
C LYS A 18 15.20 -5.51 -2.60
N LEU A 19 14.68 -5.80 -1.41
CA LEU A 19 14.51 -7.17 -0.92
C LEU A 19 13.40 -7.90 -1.69
N ALA A 20 12.28 -7.24 -2.00
CA ALA A 20 11.22 -7.82 -2.81
C ALA A 20 11.70 -8.19 -4.23
N GLN A 21 12.55 -7.36 -4.84
CA GLN A 21 13.15 -7.61 -6.15
C GLN A 21 14.14 -8.79 -6.19
N ARG A 22 14.62 -9.27 -5.03
CA ARG A 22 15.46 -10.48 -4.96
C ARG A 22 14.66 -11.79 -5.06
N GLY A 23 13.34 -11.71 -5.04
CA GLY A 23 12.47 -12.87 -5.24
C GLY A 23 12.34 -13.29 -6.69
N ILE A 24 11.42 -14.22 -6.91
CA ILE A 24 11.08 -14.70 -8.25
C ILE A 24 10.31 -13.62 -9.02
N LYS A 25 10.67 -13.43 -10.29
CA LYS A 25 9.93 -12.56 -11.21
C LYS A 25 8.53 -13.13 -11.49
N LYS A 26 7.54 -12.25 -11.68
CA LYS A 26 6.16 -12.63 -12.04
C LYS A 26 6.13 -13.56 -13.26
N GLY A 27 5.21 -14.53 -13.26
CA GLY A 27 5.06 -15.56 -14.30
C GLY A 27 6.19 -16.60 -14.41
N MET A 28 7.33 -16.42 -13.72
CA MET A 28 8.47 -17.36 -13.79
C MET A 28 8.44 -18.42 -12.69
N TYR A 29 7.48 -18.36 -11.77
CA TYR A 29 7.39 -19.25 -10.61
C TYR A 29 7.36 -20.72 -10.99
N GLN A 30 6.45 -21.11 -11.88
CA GLN A 30 6.31 -22.51 -12.28
C GLN A 30 7.56 -23.04 -12.99
N ARG A 31 8.13 -22.23 -13.89
CA ARG A 31 9.33 -22.62 -14.62
C ARG A 31 10.51 -22.86 -13.69
N ILE A 32 10.71 -21.99 -12.71
CA ILE A 32 11.79 -22.12 -11.73
C ILE A 32 11.56 -23.33 -10.80
N LEU A 33 10.32 -23.58 -10.38
CA LEU A 33 9.98 -24.76 -9.59
C LEU A 33 10.22 -26.08 -10.34
N HIS A 34 9.96 -26.12 -11.65
CA HIS A 34 10.21 -27.30 -12.47
C HIS A 34 11.69 -27.50 -12.82
N GLU A 35 12.46 -26.43 -13.04
CA GLU A 35 13.87 -26.52 -13.46
C GLU A 35 14.85 -26.64 -12.27
N ASN A 36 14.62 -25.96 -11.14
CA ASN A 36 15.61 -25.83 -10.06
C ASN A 36 14.99 -25.66 -8.65
N GLN A 37 14.47 -26.76 -8.09
CA GLN A 37 13.83 -26.77 -6.75
C GLN A 37 14.75 -26.32 -5.59
N THR A 38 16.08 -26.38 -5.72
CA THR A 38 17.03 -26.20 -4.61
C THR A 38 17.67 -24.81 -4.50
N LEU A 39 17.46 -23.90 -5.46
CA LEU A 39 18.14 -22.60 -5.53
C LEU A 39 17.27 -21.39 -5.14
N VAL A 40 15.99 -21.59 -4.85
CA VAL A 40 15.09 -20.48 -4.53
C VAL A 40 15.15 -20.13 -3.04
N GLN A 41 15.88 -19.07 -2.70
CA GLN A 41 16.03 -18.64 -1.30
C GLN A 41 14.79 -17.90 -0.76
N TYR A 42 14.01 -17.22 -1.61
CA TYR A 42 12.83 -16.44 -1.21
C TYR A 42 11.68 -16.58 -2.22
N ILE A 43 10.71 -17.45 -1.91
CA ILE A 43 9.52 -17.68 -2.75
C ILE A 43 8.54 -16.49 -2.64
N TYR A 44 8.32 -16.00 -1.41
CA TYR A 44 7.34 -14.97 -1.09
C TYR A 44 7.98 -13.59 -0.85
N ALA A 45 8.95 -13.22 -1.68
CA ALA A 45 9.70 -11.98 -1.46
C ALA A 45 8.83 -10.72 -1.62
N GLN A 46 7.71 -10.78 -2.33
CA GLN A 46 6.78 -9.65 -2.47
C GLN A 46 6.25 -9.17 -1.11
N ARG A 47 6.18 -10.06 -0.10
CA ARG A 47 5.80 -9.71 1.27
C ARG A 47 6.76 -8.73 1.94
N TYR A 48 8.02 -8.65 1.51
CA TYR A 48 8.95 -7.62 2.01
C TYR A 48 8.42 -6.21 1.70
N GLU A 49 7.74 -6.02 0.57
CA GLU A 49 7.12 -4.75 0.22
C GLU A 49 5.97 -4.41 1.16
N THR A 50 5.08 -5.37 1.44
CA THR A 50 3.99 -5.25 2.42
C THR A 50 4.51 -4.92 3.81
N ILE A 51 5.58 -5.61 4.27
CA ILE A 51 6.24 -5.36 5.54
C ILE A 51 6.86 -3.96 5.57
N GLY A 52 7.49 -3.53 4.48
CA GLY A 52 8.05 -2.19 4.34
C GLY A 52 7.00 -1.11 4.51
N VAL A 53 5.86 -1.22 3.80
CA VAL A 53 4.74 -0.28 3.93
C VAL A 53 4.10 -0.35 5.32
N LEU A 54 4.03 -1.53 5.93
CA LEU A 54 3.54 -1.70 7.30
C LEU A 54 4.39 -0.92 8.30
N ILE A 55 5.71 -1.14 8.30
CA ILE A 55 6.66 -0.43 9.18
C ILE A 55 6.57 1.07 8.96
N PHE A 56 6.58 1.48 7.69
CA PHE A 56 6.44 2.88 7.30
C PHE A 56 5.16 3.50 7.86
N SER A 57 4.00 2.87 7.65
CA SER A 57 2.72 3.37 8.16
C SER A 57 2.66 3.45 9.69
N ALA A 58 3.31 2.52 10.41
CA ALA A 58 3.39 2.55 11.87
C ALA A 58 4.23 3.74 12.39
N ILE A 59 5.36 4.03 11.72
CA ILE A 59 6.19 5.21 12.01
C ILE A 59 5.37 6.48 11.79
N MET A 60 4.69 6.62 10.64
CA MET A 60 3.89 7.80 10.32
C MET A 60 2.70 7.98 11.26
N ALA A 61 2.02 6.90 11.66
CA ALA A 61 0.97 6.96 12.67
C ALA A 61 1.49 7.46 14.02
N THR A 62 2.70 7.05 14.41
CA THR A 62 3.33 7.51 15.66
C THR A 62 3.70 9.00 15.58
N LEU A 63 4.24 9.46 14.44
CA LEU A 63 4.50 10.89 14.21
C LEU A 63 3.21 11.72 14.29
N ALA A 64 2.09 11.20 13.80
CA ALA A 64 0.79 11.87 13.92
C ALA A 64 0.34 12.04 15.38
N ILE A 65 0.58 11.03 16.24
CA ILE A 65 0.30 11.12 17.69
C ILE A 65 1.19 12.19 18.35
N VAL A 66 2.46 12.27 17.97
CA VAL A 66 3.37 13.31 18.48
C VAL A 66 2.87 14.70 18.07
N LEU A 67 2.49 14.90 16.80
CA LEU A 67 1.93 16.17 16.32
C LEU A 67 0.63 16.55 17.04
N PHE A 68 -0.22 15.57 17.35
CA PHE A 68 -1.43 15.78 18.14
C PHE A 68 -1.09 16.27 19.57
N GLY A 69 -0.12 15.63 20.23
CA GLY A 69 0.38 16.04 21.54
C GLY A 69 0.96 17.46 21.56
N GLU A 70 1.80 17.79 20.57
CA GLU A 70 2.34 19.15 20.39
C GLU A 70 1.23 20.19 20.18
N SER A 71 0.20 19.84 19.40
CA SER A 71 -0.94 20.74 19.16
C SER A 71 -1.73 21.01 20.45
N ILE A 72 -1.94 20.00 21.29
CA ILE A 72 -2.60 20.16 22.60
C ILE A 72 -1.74 20.99 23.55
N ASN A 73 -0.43 20.70 23.64
CA ASN A 73 0.48 21.46 24.48
C ASN A 73 0.48 22.94 24.08
N TYR A 74 0.47 23.23 22.79
CA TYR A 74 0.37 24.59 22.28
C TYR A 74 -0.93 25.30 22.72
N ILE A 75 -2.07 24.61 22.69
CA ILE A 75 -3.35 25.15 23.22
C ILE A 75 -3.25 25.48 24.72
N ILE A 76 -2.61 24.59 25.50
CA ILE A 76 -2.42 24.80 26.94
C ILE A 76 -1.55 26.02 27.20
N HIS A 77 -0.45 26.20 26.46
CA HIS A 77 0.41 27.38 26.57
C HIS A 77 -0.33 28.69 26.24
N ILE A 78 -1.16 28.70 25.19
CA ILE A 78 -2.03 29.85 24.89
C ILE A 78 -2.95 30.15 26.08
N SER A 79 -3.57 29.11 26.65
CA SER A 79 -4.49 29.23 27.78
C SER A 79 -3.82 29.78 29.05
N GLN A 80 -2.55 29.44 29.27
CA GLN A 80 -1.74 29.93 30.40
C GLN A 80 -1.28 31.39 30.23
N GLY A 81 -1.53 32.00 29.07
CA GLY A 81 -1.17 33.40 28.79
C GLY A 81 0.29 33.60 28.38
N ASP A 82 1.00 32.52 28.01
CA ASP A 82 2.35 32.63 27.49
C ASP A 82 2.35 33.45 26.20
N GLN A 83 3.25 34.42 26.10
CA GLN A 83 3.42 35.20 24.88
C GLN A 83 4.06 34.34 23.79
N ILE A 84 3.22 33.75 22.94
CA ILE A 84 3.69 33.03 21.77
C ILE A 84 4.09 34.06 20.71
N ASN A 85 5.38 34.40 20.69
CA ASN A 85 5.98 35.16 19.61
C ASN A 85 6.08 34.24 18.38
N ILE A 86 5.03 34.25 17.56
CA ILE A 86 5.09 33.64 16.23
C ILE A 86 6.12 34.45 15.42
N GLN A 87 7.31 33.90 15.27
CA GLN A 87 8.36 34.47 14.41
C GLN A 87 7.97 34.31 12.94
N PHE A 88 7.02 35.14 12.49
CA PHE A 88 6.58 35.20 11.10
C PHE A 88 7.58 36.02 10.26
N GLY A 89 8.83 35.57 10.23
CA GLY A 89 9.90 36.18 9.47
C GLY A 89 9.97 35.66 8.03
N ILE A 90 10.61 36.43 7.15
CA ILE A 90 10.88 36.02 5.76
C ILE A 90 11.65 34.69 5.69
N PHE A 91 12.55 34.45 6.65
CA PHE A 91 13.40 33.26 6.68
C PHE A 91 12.61 31.95 6.96
N PRO A 92 11.81 31.82 8.05
CA PRO A 92 10.94 30.66 8.26
C PRO A 92 9.96 30.40 7.11
N ILE A 93 9.34 31.45 6.57
CA ILE A 93 8.40 31.33 5.45
C ILE A 93 9.11 30.80 4.20
N SER A 94 10.32 31.27 3.91
CA SER A 94 11.10 30.80 2.75
C SER A 94 11.47 29.32 2.88
N ILE A 95 11.79 28.85 4.10
CA ILE A 95 12.09 27.43 4.35
C ILE A 95 10.85 26.57 4.11
N ILE A 96 9.69 26.94 4.68
CA ILE A 96 8.44 26.19 4.51
C ILE A 96 7.97 26.23 3.04
N GLY A 97 8.13 27.37 2.37
CA GLY A 97 7.83 27.49 0.94
C GLY A 97 8.71 26.56 0.10
N PHE A 98 10.01 26.49 0.39
CA PHE A 98 10.93 25.58 -0.29
C PHE A 98 10.58 24.11 -0.03
N THR A 99 10.22 23.72 1.20
CA THR A 99 9.82 22.33 1.50
C THR A 99 8.55 21.94 0.76
N ILE A 100 7.55 22.82 0.67
CA ILE A 100 6.32 22.57 -0.10
C ILE A 100 6.64 22.32 -1.58
N VAL A 101 7.47 23.15 -2.20
CA VAL A 101 7.86 22.99 -3.62
C VAL A 101 8.61 21.67 -3.83
N LEU A 102 9.52 21.32 -2.92
CA LEU A 102 10.28 20.08 -2.99
C LEU A 102 9.37 18.84 -2.83
N LYS A 103 8.47 18.83 -1.84
CA LYS A 103 7.52 17.72 -1.64
C LYS A 103 6.54 17.59 -2.81
N LEU A 104 6.09 18.70 -3.41
CA LEU A 104 5.31 18.69 -4.65
C LEU A 104 6.06 18.07 -5.83
N PHE A 105 7.34 18.40 -6.00
CA PHE A 105 8.16 17.82 -7.05
C PHE A 105 8.33 16.30 -6.86
N LEU A 106 8.59 15.85 -5.63
CA LEU A 106 8.68 14.42 -5.31
C LEU A 106 7.35 13.69 -5.51
N TRP A 107 6.24 14.31 -5.11
CA TRP A 107 4.89 13.77 -5.34
C TRP A 107 4.60 13.58 -6.83
N CYS A 108 4.94 14.57 -7.68
CA CYS A 108 4.83 14.47 -9.14
C CYS A 108 5.72 13.35 -9.69
N GLY A 109 6.98 13.26 -9.24
CA GLY A 109 7.90 12.20 -9.63
C GLY A 109 7.37 10.79 -9.32
N CYS A 110 6.88 10.58 -8.10
CA CYS A 110 6.30 9.30 -7.70
C CYS A 110 5.02 8.99 -8.48
N SER A 111 4.19 9.99 -8.73
CA SER A 111 2.96 9.84 -9.54
C SER A 111 3.25 9.43 -10.97
N LEU A 112 4.30 9.99 -11.59
CA LEU A 112 4.74 9.60 -12.92
C LEU A 112 5.34 8.19 -12.95
N ALA A 113 6.09 7.81 -11.91
CA ALA A 113 6.66 6.48 -11.80
C ALA A 113 5.59 5.39 -11.61
N LEU A 114 4.52 5.66 -10.85
CA LEU A 114 3.39 4.72 -10.70
C LEU A 114 2.61 4.47 -12.00
N LYS A 115 2.65 5.40 -12.96
CA LYS A 115 2.07 5.16 -14.29
C LYS A 115 2.82 4.11 -15.09
N LYS A 116 4.10 3.85 -14.76
CA LYS A 116 4.94 2.86 -15.43
C LYS A 116 4.83 1.46 -14.84
N GLY A 117 4.34 1.35 -13.60
CA GLY A 117 4.17 0.07 -12.91
C GLY A 117 3.66 0.24 -11.49
N PHE A 118 2.80 -0.68 -11.06
CA PHE A 118 2.21 -0.67 -9.73
C PHE A 118 3.20 -1.18 -8.67
N ASN A 119 3.50 -0.36 -7.66
CA ASN A 119 4.32 -0.72 -6.50
C ASN A 119 3.71 -0.10 -5.24
N LEU A 120 3.46 -0.92 -4.22
CA LEU A 120 2.87 -0.51 -2.94
C LEU A 120 3.77 0.49 -2.19
N SER A 121 5.08 0.25 -2.19
CA SER A 121 6.04 1.14 -1.51
C SER A 121 6.06 2.53 -2.13
N LEU A 122 6.05 2.59 -3.47
CA LEU A 122 6.02 3.87 -4.19
C LEU A 122 4.68 4.59 -4.01
N GLN A 123 3.57 3.84 -3.93
CA GLN A 123 2.26 4.40 -3.64
C GLN A 123 2.22 5.05 -2.25
N ALA A 124 2.70 4.33 -1.23
CA ALA A 124 2.77 4.84 0.13
C ALA A 124 3.64 6.09 0.22
N TYR A 125 4.81 6.10 -0.44
CA TYR A 125 5.71 7.25 -0.45
C TYR A 125 5.13 8.47 -1.19
N ARG A 126 4.39 8.25 -2.28
CA ARG A 126 3.64 9.32 -2.95
C ARG A 126 2.59 9.92 -2.03
N ASP A 127 1.81 9.06 -1.37
CA ASP A 127 0.67 9.49 -0.55
C ASP A 127 1.16 10.29 0.68
N ASP A 128 2.31 9.91 1.23
CA ASP A 128 3.07 10.64 2.24
C ASP A 128 3.43 12.07 1.81
N HIS A 129 4.15 12.21 0.69
CA HIS A 129 4.49 13.53 0.15
C HIS A 129 3.26 14.39 -0.14
N ARG A 130 2.14 13.78 -0.54
CA ARG A 130 0.87 14.50 -0.76
C ARG A 130 0.31 15.03 0.55
N ILE A 131 0.24 14.18 1.58
CA ILE A 131 -0.26 14.54 2.91
C ILE A 131 0.61 15.64 3.49
N ASP A 132 1.93 15.50 3.43
CA ASP A 132 2.85 16.50 3.96
C ASP A 132 2.81 17.83 3.24
N THR A 133 2.61 17.81 1.93
CA THR A 133 2.41 19.05 1.17
C THR A 133 1.17 19.77 1.66
N PHE A 134 0.07 19.02 1.85
CA PHE A 134 -1.19 19.58 2.33
C PHE A 134 -1.07 20.12 3.76
N THR A 135 -0.36 19.40 4.64
CA THR A 135 -0.18 19.80 6.03
C THR A 135 0.70 21.04 6.17
N ASN A 136 1.80 21.11 5.41
CA ASN A 136 2.67 22.28 5.37
C ASN A 136 1.94 23.52 4.80
N ILE A 137 1.08 23.35 3.78
CA ILE A 137 0.25 24.45 3.25
C ILE A 137 -0.74 24.93 4.31
N ILE A 138 -1.46 24.02 4.99
CA ILE A 138 -2.42 24.39 6.04
C ILE A 138 -1.71 25.11 7.19
N GLY A 139 -0.58 24.59 7.67
CA GLY A 139 0.20 25.22 8.74
C GLY A 139 0.72 26.61 8.34
N LEU A 140 1.20 26.77 7.11
CA LEU A 140 1.63 28.08 6.60
C LEU A 140 0.46 29.07 6.55
N CYS A 141 -0.72 28.63 6.08
CA CYS A 141 -1.93 29.44 6.06
C CYS A 141 -2.40 29.83 7.47
N GLY A 142 -2.38 28.89 8.42
CA GLY A 142 -2.76 29.13 9.82
C GLY A 142 -1.84 30.13 10.52
N ALA A 143 -0.53 29.97 10.33
CA ALA A 143 0.46 30.89 10.85
C ALA A 143 0.36 32.29 10.20
N ALA A 144 0.14 32.36 8.87
CA ALA A 144 -0.07 33.63 8.17
C ALA A 144 -1.32 34.36 8.67
N LEU A 145 -2.43 33.64 8.81
CA LEU A 145 -3.69 34.18 9.30
C LEU A 145 -3.53 34.77 10.71
N THR A 146 -2.85 34.04 11.59
CA THR A 146 -2.60 34.49 12.97
C THR A 146 -1.74 35.76 13.01
N TYR A 147 -0.71 35.83 12.17
CA TYR A 147 0.16 37.01 12.05
C TYR A 147 -0.61 38.25 11.52
N TYR A 148 -1.28 38.13 10.38
CA TYR A 148 -1.98 39.27 9.75
C TYR A 148 -3.17 39.76 10.57
N LEU A 149 -3.85 38.87 11.32
CA LEU A 149 -4.99 39.23 12.16
C LEU A 149 -4.61 39.61 13.60
N LYS A 150 -3.32 39.92 13.84
CA LYS A 150 -2.78 40.38 15.14
C LYS A 150 -3.19 39.47 16.31
N GLY A 151 -3.15 38.14 16.10
CA GLY A 151 -3.44 37.17 17.15
C GLY A 151 -4.92 37.00 17.54
N LYS A 152 -5.87 37.66 16.85
CA LYS A 152 -7.31 37.48 17.14
C LYS A 152 -7.81 36.03 17.03
N TYR A 153 -7.14 35.22 16.21
CA TYR A 153 -7.48 33.83 15.95
C TYR A 153 -6.34 32.88 16.34
N ILE A 154 -5.65 33.15 17.45
CA ILE A 154 -4.50 32.35 17.91
C ILE A 154 -4.81 30.87 18.15
N TYR A 155 -6.08 30.53 18.44
CA TYR A 155 -6.54 29.15 18.60
C TYR A 155 -6.84 28.43 17.27
N CYS A 156 -6.94 29.15 16.14
CA CYS A 156 -7.34 28.56 14.87
C CYS A 156 -6.27 27.58 14.35
N ASP A 157 -5.01 27.96 14.44
CA ASP A 157 -3.87 27.15 14.01
C ASP A 157 -3.75 25.81 14.78
N PRO A 158 -3.75 25.78 16.13
CA PRO A 158 -3.67 24.51 16.85
C PRO A 158 -4.94 23.66 16.74
N ILE A 159 -6.13 24.25 16.59
CA ILE A 159 -7.35 23.47 16.31
C ILE A 159 -7.24 22.78 14.95
N ALA A 160 -6.79 23.50 13.92
CA ALA A 160 -6.57 22.94 12.59
C ALA A 160 -5.52 21.82 12.63
N SER A 161 -4.40 22.04 13.33
CA SER A 161 -3.35 21.04 13.53
C SER A 161 -3.85 19.79 14.29
N THR A 162 -4.73 19.97 15.27
CA THR A 162 -5.36 18.86 16.01
C THR A 162 -6.26 18.01 15.11
N ILE A 163 -7.11 18.64 14.31
CA ILE A 163 -7.98 17.92 13.36
C ILE A 163 -7.12 17.18 12.32
N LEU A 164 -6.07 17.84 11.82
CA LEU A 164 -5.20 17.31 10.80
C LEU A 164 -4.37 16.13 11.29
N SER A 165 -3.82 16.19 12.50
CA SER A 165 -3.09 15.08 13.10
C SER A 165 -3.98 13.84 13.30
N ILE A 166 -5.24 14.00 13.70
CA ILE A 166 -6.22 12.90 13.75
C ILE A 166 -6.43 12.31 12.35
N TYR A 167 -6.59 13.16 11.32
CA TYR A 167 -6.75 12.70 9.94
C TYR A 167 -5.54 11.86 9.48
N ILE A 168 -4.33 12.36 9.71
CA ILE A 168 -3.08 11.66 9.35
C ILE A 168 -3.00 10.32 10.09
N PHE A 169 -3.28 10.31 11.40
CA PHE A 169 -3.27 9.11 12.22
C PHE A 169 -4.26 8.05 11.68
N LEU A 170 -5.51 8.43 11.44
CA LEU A 170 -6.52 7.51 10.92
C LEU A 170 -6.16 6.99 9.53
N HIS A 171 -5.60 7.85 8.67
CA HIS A 171 -5.14 7.45 7.34
C HIS A 171 -4.07 6.36 7.41
N TRP A 172 -3.01 6.57 8.19
CA TRP A 172 -1.93 5.60 8.33
C TRP A 172 -2.33 4.36 9.14
N LEU A 173 -3.22 4.50 10.11
CA LEU A 173 -3.79 3.37 10.84
C LEU A 173 -4.57 2.45 9.91
N LEU A 174 -5.39 3.00 9.01
CA LEU A 174 -6.11 2.21 8.01
C LEU A 174 -5.14 1.47 7.08
N ILE A 175 -4.09 2.14 6.60
CA ILE A 175 -3.04 1.50 5.79
C ILE A 175 -2.37 0.36 6.56
N CYS A 176 -2.01 0.59 7.83
CA CYS A 176 -1.40 -0.41 8.70
C CYS A 176 -2.30 -1.65 8.87
N ILE A 177 -3.60 -1.45 9.14
CA ILE A 177 -4.59 -2.53 9.23
C ILE A 177 -4.71 -3.28 7.91
N CYS A 178 -4.76 -2.57 6.78
CA CYS A 178 -4.82 -3.16 5.44
C CYS A 178 -3.57 -4.00 5.13
N GLN A 179 -2.36 -3.50 5.42
CA GLN A 179 -1.14 -4.27 5.17
C GLN A 179 -1.00 -5.47 6.12
N THR A 180 -1.46 -5.33 7.37
CA THR A 180 -1.53 -6.47 8.31
C THR A 180 -2.46 -7.56 7.77
N LYS A 181 -3.65 -7.16 7.28
CA LYS A 181 -4.61 -8.06 6.62
C LYS A 181 -4.01 -8.74 5.39
N ASN A 182 -3.30 -7.99 4.55
CA ASN A 182 -2.60 -8.54 3.38
C ASN A 182 -1.56 -9.59 3.79
N LEU A 183 -0.83 -9.37 4.90
CA LEU A 183 0.21 -10.29 5.37
C LEU A 183 -0.34 -11.61 5.91
N VAL A 184 -1.53 -11.58 6.52
CA VAL A 184 -2.23 -12.77 7.04
C VAL A 184 -3.02 -13.49 5.94
N GLY A 185 -3.02 -12.97 4.71
CA GLY A 185 -3.79 -13.54 3.61
C GLY A 185 -5.29 -13.30 3.80
N HIS A 186 -5.67 -12.09 4.18
CA HIS A 186 -7.06 -11.64 4.13
C HIS A 186 -7.36 -10.98 2.78
N LYS A 187 -8.63 -10.93 2.39
CA LYS A 187 -9.08 -10.46 1.07
C LYS A 187 -8.47 -9.08 0.78
N SER A 188 -7.87 -8.94 -0.42
CA SER A 188 -7.20 -7.70 -0.81
C SER A 188 -8.14 -6.51 -0.61
N CYS A 189 -7.63 -5.44 0.02
CA CYS A 189 -8.40 -4.21 0.19
C CYS A 189 -8.70 -3.51 -1.16
N GLN A 190 -8.12 -3.99 -2.27
CA GLN A 190 -8.29 -3.47 -3.61
C GLN A 190 -9.48 -4.12 -4.33
N ARG A 191 -10.64 -3.49 -4.20
CA ARG A 191 -11.92 -3.93 -4.80
C ARG A 191 -11.85 -4.19 -6.32
N THR A 192 -10.97 -3.51 -7.04
CA THR A 192 -10.80 -3.64 -8.50
C THR A 192 -10.18 -4.97 -8.92
N LEU A 193 -9.41 -5.63 -8.05
CA LEU A 193 -8.74 -6.88 -8.38
C LEU A 193 -9.74 -8.04 -8.44
N ASP A 194 -10.68 -8.10 -7.50
CA ASP A 194 -11.66 -9.18 -7.41
C ASP A 194 -12.60 -9.21 -8.62
N GLU A 195 -13.11 -8.05 -9.04
CA GLU A 195 -13.98 -7.95 -10.22
C GLU A 195 -13.25 -8.37 -11.50
N TYR A 196 -11.96 -8.05 -11.59
CA TYR A 196 -11.13 -8.41 -12.72
C TYR A 196 -10.80 -9.91 -12.75
N ILE A 197 -10.43 -10.50 -11.61
CA ILE A 197 -10.18 -11.95 -11.48
C ILE A 197 -11.46 -12.74 -11.81
N CYS A 198 -12.62 -12.31 -11.32
CA CYS A 198 -13.90 -12.94 -11.66
C CYS A 198 -14.21 -12.90 -13.16
N ARG A 199 -13.92 -11.77 -13.84
CA ARG A 199 -14.08 -11.64 -15.30
C ARG A 199 -13.12 -12.55 -16.07
N LEU A 200 -11.86 -12.61 -15.65
CA LEU A 200 -10.86 -13.48 -16.25
C LEU A 200 -11.22 -14.96 -16.10
N LEU A 201 -11.66 -15.37 -14.91
CA LEU A 201 -12.14 -16.73 -14.68
C LEU A 201 -13.30 -17.08 -15.60
N HIS A 202 -14.25 -16.17 -15.77
CA HIS A 202 -15.36 -16.38 -16.70
C HIS A 202 -14.86 -16.55 -18.15
N GLN A 203 -13.85 -15.77 -18.57
CA GLN A 203 -13.26 -15.90 -19.90
C GLN A 203 -12.49 -17.23 -20.08
N PHE A 204 -11.76 -17.68 -19.07
CA PHE A 204 -11.09 -18.99 -19.08
C PHE A 204 -12.09 -20.16 -19.07
N ALA A 205 -13.18 -20.05 -18.31
CA ALA A 205 -14.25 -21.04 -18.29
C ALA A 205 -14.97 -21.16 -19.65
N CYS A 206 -15.11 -20.06 -20.40
CA CYS A 206 -15.63 -20.11 -21.77
C CYS A 206 -14.63 -20.67 -22.80
N SER A 207 -13.34 -20.71 -22.48
CA SER A 207 -12.25 -21.11 -23.38
C SER A 207 -11.78 -22.57 -23.17
N ILE A 208 -12.08 -23.17 -22.02
CA ILE A 208 -11.55 -24.46 -21.55
C ILE A 208 -12.74 -25.31 -21.08
N PHE A 209 -12.63 -26.64 -21.12
CA PHE A 209 -13.61 -27.60 -20.56
C PHE A 209 -13.76 -27.52 -19.02
N ILE A 210 -13.92 -26.33 -18.46
CA ILE A 210 -14.14 -26.08 -17.02
C ILE A 210 -15.65 -26.04 -16.82
N THR A 211 -16.20 -27.06 -16.17
CA THR A 211 -17.66 -27.18 -15.98
C THR A 211 -18.17 -26.20 -14.91
N GLU A 212 -17.35 -25.89 -13.90
CA GLU A 212 -17.72 -25.02 -12.78
C GLU A 212 -16.47 -24.49 -12.04
N VAL A 213 -16.53 -23.25 -11.53
CA VAL A 213 -15.57 -22.69 -10.56
C VAL A 213 -16.24 -22.66 -9.19
N GLN A 214 -15.83 -23.52 -8.25
CA GLN A 214 -16.53 -23.68 -6.96
C GLN A 214 -16.16 -22.61 -5.94
N ASN A 215 -14.88 -22.26 -5.83
CA ASN A 215 -14.38 -21.29 -4.87
C ASN A 215 -13.24 -20.46 -5.47
N LEU A 216 -13.29 -19.15 -5.22
CA LEU A 216 -12.22 -18.21 -5.50
C LEU A 216 -11.85 -17.50 -4.20
N VAL A 217 -10.61 -17.69 -3.78
CA VAL A 217 -10.06 -16.99 -2.63
C VAL A 217 -8.88 -16.16 -3.12
N SER A 218 -8.98 -14.83 -3.03
CA SER A 218 -7.99 -13.87 -3.57
C SER A 218 -7.27 -13.16 -2.43
N TYR A 219 -6.05 -13.61 -2.15
CA TYR A 219 -5.20 -13.18 -1.04
C TYR A 219 -3.76 -12.88 -1.47
N TYR A 220 -3.52 -12.22 -2.60
CA TYR A 220 -2.24 -12.38 -3.35
C TYR A 220 -2.01 -13.83 -3.82
N VAL A 221 -2.36 -14.83 -3.02
CA VAL A 221 -2.57 -16.21 -3.41
C VAL A 221 -4.00 -16.36 -3.92
N ILE A 222 -4.14 -16.91 -5.12
CA ILE A 222 -5.42 -17.27 -5.73
C ILE A 222 -5.59 -18.78 -5.62
N GLU A 223 -6.65 -19.22 -4.96
CA GLU A 223 -7.07 -20.63 -4.98
C GLU A 223 -8.31 -20.78 -5.87
N ILE A 224 -8.22 -21.64 -6.88
CA ILE A 224 -9.29 -21.92 -7.84
C ILE A 224 -9.58 -23.41 -7.80
N HIS A 225 -10.84 -23.76 -7.61
CA HIS A 225 -11.32 -25.13 -7.77
C HIS A 225 -12.06 -25.24 -9.10
N ILE A 226 -11.58 -26.13 -9.98
CA ILE A 226 -12.21 -26.40 -11.28
C ILE A 226 -12.69 -27.85 -11.37
N LYS A 227 -13.87 -28.02 -11.97
CA LYS A 227 -14.36 -29.34 -12.37
C LYS A 227 -13.95 -29.66 -13.80
N VAL A 228 -13.48 -30.90 -14.02
CA VAL A 228 -13.13 -31.42 -15.35
C VAL A 228 -13.82 -32.77 -15.62
N PRO A 229 -14.04 -33.14 -16.90
CA PRO A 229 -14.64 -34.43 -17.24
C PRO A 229 -13.80 -35.63 -16.78
N CYS A 230 -14.45 -36.70 -16.29
CA CYS A 230 -13.76 -37.91 -15.80
C CYS A 230 -12.88 -38.62 -16.85
N LYS A 231 -13.09 -38.35 -18.14
CA LYS A 231 -12.35 -38.97 -19.25
C LYS A 231 -11.07 -38.21 -19.65
N ILE A 232 -10.73 -37.11 -18.95
CA ILE A 232 -9.53 -36.34 -19.28
C ILE A 232 -8.26 -37.13 -18.93
N THR A 233 -7.23 -37.03 -19.78
CA THR A 233 -5.92 -37.61 -19.47
C THR A 233 -5.21 -36.77 -18.41
N LEU A 234 -4.33 -37.39 -17.61
CA LEU A 234 -3.53 -36.66 -16.62
C LEU A 234 -2.71 -35.52 -17.26
N VAL A 235 -2.17 -35.75 -18.45
CA VAL A 235 -1.42 -34.74 -19.22
C VAL A 235 -2.33 -33.58 -19.61
N GLY A 236 -3.56 -33.85 -20.05
CA GLY A 236 -4.55 -32.82 -20.37
C GLY A 236 -4.94 -31.99 -19.14
N ALA A 237 -5.21 -32.65 -18.01
CA ALA A 237 -5.52 -31.98 -16.74
C ALA A 237 -4.35 -31.10 -16.26
N HIS A 238 -3.12 -31.61 -16.32
CA HIS A 238 -1.92 -30.84 -15.97
C HIS A 238 -1.73 -29.63 -16.88
N SER A 239 -1.92 -29.78 -18.20
CA SER A 239 -1.82 -28.65 -19.14
C SER A 239 -2.84 -27.55 -18.86
N ILE A 240 -4.07 -27.91 -18.48
CA ILE A 240 -5.12 -26.95 -18.10
C ILE A 240 -4.72 -26.23 -16.81
N CYS A 241 -4.32 -26.99 -15.77
CA CYS A 241 -3.83 -26.44 -14.51
C CYS A 241 -2.72 -25.42 -14.74
N GLN A 242 -1.71 -25.82 -15.51
CA GLN A 242 -0.54 -24.99 -15.82
C GLN A 242 -0.92 -23.69 -16.56
N SER A 243 -1.85 -23.77 -17.50
CA SER A 243 -2.30 -22.62 -18.29
C SER A 243 -3.02 -21.59 -17.42
N ILE A 244 -3.90 -22.07 -16.52
CA ILE A 244 -4.62 -21.21 -15.57
C ILE A 244 -3.63 -20.59 -14.59
N GLN A 245 -2.75 -21.40 -13.99
CA GLN A 245 -1.76 -20.91 -13.04
C GLN A 245 -0.86 -19.83 -13.66
N ASN A 246 -0.30 -20.08 -14.85
CA ASN A 246 0.54 -19.10 -15.53
C ASN A 246 -0.23 -17.81 -15.85
N GLY A 247 -1.48 -17.92 -16.33
CA GLY A 247 -2.31 -16.75 -16.66
C GLY A 247 -2.62 -15.87 -15.45
N PHE A 248 -2.93 -16.46 -14.29
CA PHE A 248 -3.19 -15.70 -13.07
C PHE A 248 -1.91 -15.17 -12.40
N GLU A 249 -0.79 -15.90 -12.45
CA GLU A 249 0.49 -15.47 -11.87
C GLU A 249 1.21 -14.37 -12.67
N GLU A 250 0.76 -14.09 -13.88
CA GLU A 250 1.18 -12.91 -14.65
C GLU A 250 0.50 -11.62 -14.19
N LEU A 251 -0.62 -11.70 -13.47
CA LEU A 251 -1.39 -10.53 -13.06
C LEU A 251 -0.70 -9.74 -11.94
N ASP A 252 -0.85 -8.42 -12.01
CA ASP A 252 -0.42 -7.54 -10.93
C ASP A 252 -1.29 -7.76 -9.68
N GLY A 253 -0.64 -8.01 -8.53
CA GLY A 253 -1.34 -8.29 -7.27
C GLY A 253 -1.55 -9.78 -6.98
N VAL A 254 -1.09 -10.67 -7.86
CA VAL A 254 -1.09 -12.13 -7.65
C VAL A 254 0.36 -12.60 -7.39
N GLU A 255 0.58 -13.11 -6.18
CA GLU A 255 1.82 -13.74 -5.74
C GLU A 255 1.88 -15.22 -6.15
N ARG A 256 0.75 -15.96 -6.07
CA ARG A 256 0.70 -17.38 -6.43
C ARG A 256 -0.70 -17.82 -6.86
N CYS A 257 -0.81 -18.81 -7.73
CA CYS A 257 -2.09 -19.45 -8.06
C CYS A 257 -2.05 -20.96 -7.79
N TYR A 258 -2.99 -21.45 -6.99
CA TYR A 258 -3.25 -22.87 -6.79
C TYR A 258 -4.54 -23.23 -7.52
N VAL A 259 -4.45 -24.24 -8.38
CA VAL A 259 -5.60 -24.77 -9.10
C VAL A 259 -5.82 -26.19 -8.63
N HIS A 260 -6.95 -26.41 -7.97
CA HIS A 260 -7.41 -27.74 -7.59
C HIS A 260 -8.36 -28.27 -8.67
N ILE A 261 -8.09 -29.49 -9.12
CA ILE A 261 -8.88 -30.15 -10.15
C ILE A 261 -9.71 -31.25 -9.49
N GLU A 262 -11.02 -31.13 -9.61
CA GLU A 262 -11.99 -32.15 -9.20
C GLU A 262 -12.63 -32.78 -10.43
N THR A 263 -12.91 -34.08 -10.39
CA THR A 263 -13.71 -34.75 -11.42
C THR A 263 -15.19 -34.68 -11.07
N GLU A 264 -16.06 -34.65 -12.07
CA GLU A 264 -17.52 -34.54 -11.89
C GLU A 264 -18.12 -35.64 -10.98
N GLU A 265 -17.50 -36.82 -10.89
CA GLU A 265 -17.93 -37.92 -10.01
C GLU A 265 -17.46 -37.78 -8.54
N CYS A 266 -16.56 -36.85 -8.21
CA CYS A 266 -15.97 -36.72 -6.88
C CYS A 266 -16.76 -35.85 -5.89
N THR A 267 -17.99 -35.44 -6.23
CA THR A 267 -18.81 -34.53 -5.40
C THR A 267 -19.28 -35.08 -4.03
N ASN A 268 -18.85 -36.28 -3.60
CA ASN A 268 -19.34 -36.95 -2.39
C ASN A 268 -18.27 -37.44 -1.39
N ILE A 269 -17.03 -36.91 -1.40
CA ILE A 269 -15.94 -37.42 -0.53
C ILE A 269 -15.52 -36.45 0.60
N PHE A 270 -16.27 -35.37 0.86
CA PHE A 270 -16.09 -34.56 2.06
C PHE A 270 -17.41 -34.38 2.82
#